data_AF-X0STS3-F1
#
_entry.id   AF-X0STS3-F1
#
_cell.length_a   1.000
_cell.length_b   1.000
_cell.length_c   1.000
_cell.angle_alpha   90.00
_cell.angle_beta   90.00
_cell.angle_gamma   90.00
#
_symmetry.space_group_name_H-M   'P 1'
#
loop_
_entity.id
_entity.type
_entity.pdbx_description
1 polymer ?
#
loop_
_entity_poly.entity_id
_entity_poly.type
_entity_poly.pdbx_seq_one_letter_code
_entity_poly.pdbx_strand_id
1 'polypeptide(L)'
;MSQGKTTEQLQQMLLSMDPGQAEAFLSNIKGFVITFVLGLIVILVGGLLLYSLSRKLIWDYLLEKKFNKKTYWRWNLLNLALIIPLLIYFFAFGLVRLILGYLVSLFKSQVVSAVFYDLVNLFFLFILVIFVFLVYYFFTEKYKVWESIGSAFNLIKTKWKDIQPMFLLIVGTAVVLSVVLWPIGKLFAYQQGVLIGINIVVSLLFIAWMRIYVLRSIKG
;
A
#
# COMPACT_ATOMS: atom_id res chain seq x y z
N MET A 1 -7.59 -27.84 18.45
CA MET A 1 -7.51 -26.43 18.88
C MET A 1 -6.41 -26.34 19.94
N SER A 2 -5.20 -25.91 19.57
CA SER A 2 -4.14 -25.68 20.56
C SER A 2 -4.47 -24.41 21.33
N GLN A 3 -4.97 -24.54 22.57
CA GLN A 3 -5.09 -23.41 23.48
C GLN A 3 -3.69 -22.85 23.74
N GLY A 4 -3.49 -21.58 23.41
CA GLY A 4 -2.23 -20.90 23.69
C GLY A 4 -1.99 -20.84 25.19
N LYS A 5 -0.75 -21.07 25.62
CA LYS A 5 -0.33 -20.89 27.01
C LYS A 5 -0.23 -19.40 27.32
N THR A 6 -0.61 -18.98 28.53
CA THR A 6 -0.40 -17.60 28.97
C THR A 6 1.09 -17.32 29.18
N THR A 7 1.46 -16.05 29.23
CA THR A 7 2.85 -15.63 29.48
C THR A 7 3.39 -16.15 30.82
N GLU A 8 2.56 -16.19 31.86
CA GLU A 8 2.98 -16.73 33.17
C GLU A 8 3.21 -18.25 33.11
N GLN A 9 2.37 -18.97 32.36
CA GLN A 9 2.53 -20.42 32.16
C GLN A 9 3.80 -20.75 31.35
N LEU A 10 4.15 -19.92 30.37
CA LEU A 10 5.40 -20.05 29.63
C LEU A 10 6.62 -19.77 30.52
N GLN A 11 6.56 -18.76 31.38
CA GLN A 11 7.63 -18.47 32.33
C GLN A 11 7.81 -19.59 33.37
N GLN A 12 6.72 -20.06 33.98
CA GLN A 12 6.80 -21.18 34.93
C GLN A 12 7.37 -22.44 34.26
N MET A 13 6.95 -22.74 33.03
CA MET A 13 7.44 -23.90 32.29
C MET A 13 8.92 -23.78 31.90
N LEU A 14 9.42 -22.56 31.64
CA LEU A 14 10.83 -22.31 31.37
C LEU A 14 11.68 -22.40 32.64
N LEU A 15 11.14 -21.98 33.78
CA LEU A 15 11.83 -22.02 35.08
C LEU A 15 11.81 -23.41 35.72
N SER A 16 10.86 -24.27 35.33
CA SER A 16 10.74 -25.65 35.82
C SER A 16 11.40 -26.70 34.92
N MET A 17 11.96 -26.31 33.77
CA MET A 17 12.68 -27.24 32.89
C MET A 17 14.06 -27.59 33.45
N ASP A 18 14.42 -28.87 33.37
CA ASP A 18 15.79 -29.29 33.56
C ASP A 18 16.73 -28.65 32.51
N PRO A 19 18.00 -28.38 32.85
CA PRO A 19 18.93 -27.68 31.95
C PRO A 19 19.03 -28.26 30.53
N GLY A 20 19.01 -29.59 30.39
CA GLY A 20 19.04 -30.25 29.08
C GLY A 20 17.76 -30.06 28.26
N GLN A 21 16.59 -29.97 28.91
CA GLN A 21 15.33 -29.67 28.23
C GLN A 21 15.25 -28.19 27.83
N ALA A 22 15.76 -27.31 28.68
CA ALA A 22 15.86 -25.88 28.39
C ALA A 22 16.76 -25.60 27.17
N GLU A 23 17.92 -26.28 27.08
CA GLU A 23 18.83 -26.16 25.94
C GLU A 23 18.19 -26.65 24.63
N ALA A 24 17.52 -27.81 24.65
CA ALA A 24 16.80 -28.33 23.50
C ALA A 24 15.67 -27.39 23.05
N PHE A 25 14.91 -26.83 24.00
CA PHE A 25 13.85 -25.86 23.71
C PHE A 25 14.40 -24.57 23.09
N LEU A 26 15.50 -24.03 23.63
CA LEU A 26 16.17 -22.85 23.07
C LEU A 26 16.70 -23.11 21.65
N SER A 27 17.28 -24.28 21.41
CA SER A 27 17.74 -24.69 20.07
C SER A 27 16.58 -24.74 19.07
N ASN A 28 15.44 -25.31 19.47
CA ASN A 28 14.23 -25.37 18.65
C ASN A 28 13.66 -23.97 18.35
N ILE A 29 13.58 -23.09 19.36
CA ILE A 29 13.14 -21.70 19.15
C ILE A 29 14.11 -20.98 18.21
N LYS A 30 15.42 -21.12 18.42
CA LYS A 30 16.42 -20.48 17.56
C LYS A 30 16.29 -20.97 16.11
N GLY A 31 16.15 -22.27 15.89
CA GLY A 31 15.92 -22.86 14.59
C GLY A 31 14.62 -22.37 13.93
N PHE A 32 13.53 -22.31 14.70
CA PHE A 32 12.25 -21.75 14.24
C PHE A 32 12.39 -20.28 13.84
N VAL A 33 13.00 -19.44 14.67
CA VAL A 33 13.20 -18.00 14.41
C VAL A 33 14.03 -17.80 13.14
N ILE A 34 15.14 -18.53 12.99
CA ILE A 34 15.97 -18.47 11.79
C ILE A 34 15.16 -18.87 10.54
N THR A 35 14.46 -20.00 10.60
CA THR A 35 13.66 -20.51 9.47
C THR A 35 12.53 -19.55 9.12
N PHE A 36 11.87 -18.97 10.12
CA PHE A 36 10.80 -17.99 9.95
C PHE A 36 11.30 -16.70 9.31
N VAL A 37 12.42 -16.16 9.79
CA VAL A 37 13.05 -14.96 9.22
C VAL A 37 13.50 -15.21 7.78
N LEU A 38 14.14 -16.34 7.50
CA LEU A 38 14.54 -16.72 6.14
C LEU A 38 13.31 -16.89 5.22
N GLY A 39 12.26 -17.56 5.69
CA GLY A 39 11.01 -17.71 4.96
C GLY A 39 10.36 -16.36 4.64
N LEU A 40 10.35 -15.44 5.60
CA LEU A 40 9.85 -14.08 5.41
C LEU A 40 10.67 -13.32 4.36
N ILE A 41 12.00 -13.41 4.40
CA ILE A 41 12.87 -12.80 3.39
C ILE A 41 12.58 -13.38 2.00
N VAL A 42 12.45 -14.70 1.88
CA VAL A 42 12.14 -15.36 0.60
C VAL A 42 10.80 -14.90 0.05
N ILE A 43 9.77 -14.79 0.89
CA ILE A 43 8.45 -14.29 0.48
C ILE A 43 8.53 -12.84 0.02
N LEU A 44 9.24 -11.98 0.75
CA LEU A 44 9.38 -10.56 0.39
C LEU A 44 10.16 -10.38 -0.91
N VAL A 45 11.31 -11.03 -1.05
CA VAL A 45 12.15 -10.95 -2.27
C VAL A 45 11.42 -11.58 -3.45
N GLY A 46 10.84 -12.78 -3.28
CA GLY A 46 10.07 -13.46 -4.32
C GLY A 46 8.86 -12.65 -4.75
N GLY A 47 8.11 -12.07 -3.81
CA GLY A 47 6.99 -11.18 -4.08
C GLY A 47 7.40 -9.94 -4.86
N LEU A 48 8.52 -9.30 -4.48
CA LEU A 48 9.06 -8.14 -5.21
C LEU A 48 9.46 -8.50 -6.63
N LEU A 49 10.16 -9.63 -6.83
CA LEU A 49 10.57 -10.11 -8.16
C LEU A 49 9.36 -10.42 -9.05
N LEU A 50 8.38 -11.16 -8.53
CA LEU A 50 7.15 -11.49 -9.24
C LEU A 50 6.33 -10.24 -9.59
N TYR A 51 6.23 -9.29 -8.65
CA TYR A 51 5.55 -8.03 -8.88
C TYR A 51 6.25 -7.19 -9.96
N SER A 52 7.57 -7.04 -9.89
CA SER A 52 8.37 -6.37 -10.93
C SER A 52 8.21 -7.03 -12.29
N LEU A 53 8.18 -8.37 -12.34
CA LEU A 53 7.99 -9.13 -13.57
C LEU A 53 6.60 -8.88 -14.15
N SER A 54 5.55 -8.98 -13.33
CA SER A 54 4.17 -8.70 -13.73
C SER A 54 4.03 -7.30 -14.31
N ARG A 55 4.56 -6.28 -13.62
CA ARG A 55 4.52 -4.89 -14.11
C ARG A 55 5.27 -4.72 -15.41
N LYS A 56 6.48 -5.28 -15.51
CA LYS A 56 7.24 -5.22 -16.75
C LYS A 56 6.48 -5.87 -17.91
N LEU A 57 5.91 -7.06 -17.73
CA LEU A 57 5.18 -7.76 -18.79
C LEU A 57 3.97 -6.96 -19.27
N ILE A 58 3.21 -6.35 -18.35
CA ILE A 58 2.07 -5.49 -18.71
C ILE A 58 2.55 -4.31 -19.57
N TRP A 59 3.61 -3.62 -19.15
CA TRP A 59 4.09 -2.44 -19.88
C TRP A 59 4.79 -2.78 -21.19
N ASP A 60 5.55 -3.87 -21.24
CA ASP A 60 6.18 -4.35 -22.47
C ASP A 60 5.11 -4.78 -23.48
N TYR A 61 4.02 -5.42 -23.04
CA TYR A 61 2.87 -5.75 -23.89
C TYR A 61 2.17 -4.48 -24.42
N LEU A 62 1.87 -3.51 -23.55
CA LEU A 62 1.18 -2.27 -23.94
C LEU A 62 2.01 -1.37 -24.86
N LEU A 63 3.34 -1.45 -24.78
CA LEU A 63 4.27 -0.65 -25.58
C LEU A 63 4.91 -1.45 -26.73
N GLU A 64 4.44 -2.67 -26.97
CA GLU A 64 4.96 -3.59 -28.00
C GLU A 64 6.48 -3.82 -27.94
N LYS A 65 7.05 -3.82 -26.72
CA LYS A 65 8.48 -4.03 -26.48
C LYS A 65 8.80 -5.51 -26.22
N LYS A 66 9.92 -5.98 -26.75
CA LYS A 66 10.43 -7.34 -26.44
C LYS A 66 11.03 -7.38 -25.02
N PHE A 67 10.90 -8.53 -24.38
CA PHE A 67 11.45 -8.74 -23.03
C PHE A 67 12.98 -8.53 -22.99
N ASN A 68 13.44 -7.60 -22.15
CA ASN A 68 14.87 -7.36 -21.92
C ASN A 68 15.29 -7.54 -20.45
N LYS A 69 16.26 -8.43 -20.17
CA LYS A 69 16.76 -8.71 -18.81
C LYS A 69 17.27 -7.45 -18.08
N LYS A 70 17.97 -6.55 -18.78
CA LYS A 70 18.48 -5.29 -18.21
C LYS A 70 17.34 -4.40 -17.71
N THR A 71 16.27 -4.31 -18.49
CA THR A 71 15.07 -3.54 -18.13
C THR A 71 14.35 -4.14 -16.93
N TYR A 72 14.31 -5.47 -16.82
CA TYR A 72 13.72 -6.16 -15.66
C TYR A 72 14.44 -5.81 -14.35
N TRP A 73 15.76 -5.85 -14.33
CA TRP A 73 16.52 -5.45 -13.13
C TRP A 73 16.32 -3.98 -12.77
N ARG A 74 16.11 -3.11 -13.76
CA ARG A 74 15.75 -1.71 -13.50
C ARG A 74 14.36 -1.57 -12.86
N TRP A 75 13.40 -2.43 -13.19
CA TRP A 75 12.10 -2.46 -12.51
C TRP A 75 12.24 -2.86 -11.03
N ASN A 76 13.09 -3.85 -10.74
CA ASN A 76 13.39 -4.22 -9.35
C ASN A 76 14.05 -3.05 -8.61
N LEU A 77 15.04 -2.41 -9.23
CA LEU A 77 15.72 -1.25 -8.65
C LEU A 77 14.75 -0.08 -8.42
N LEU A 78 13.79 0.15 -9.31
CA LEU A 78 12.75 1.16 -9.12
C LEU A 78 11.89 0.86 -7.89
N ASN A 79 11.41 -0.38 -7.75
CA ASN A 79 10.58 -0.78 -6.62
C ASN A 79 11.35 -0.67 -5.29
N LEU A 80 12.63 -1.03 -5.28
CA LEU A 80 13.51 -0.80 -4.13
C LEU A 80 13.72 0.69 -3.85
N ALA A 81 13.99 1.50 -4.88
CA ALA A 81 14.19 2.93 -4.73
C ALA A 81 12.93 3.66 -4.26
N LEU A 82 11.74 3.16 -4.61
CA LEU A 82 10.46 3.68 -4.13
C LEU A 82 10.26 3.50 -2.62
N ILE A 83 10.98 2.59 -1.95
CA ILE A 83 10.92 2.45 -0.49
C ILE A 83 11.27 3.77 0.20
N ILE A 84 12.27 4.50 -0.30
CA ILE A 84 12.72 5.77 0.31
C ILE A 84 11.63 6.85 0.29
N PRO A 85 11.05 7.26 -0.87
CA PRO A 85 9.97 8.23 -0.88
C PRO A 85 8.71 7.73 -0.18
N LEU A 86 8.45 6.41 -0.16
CA LEU A 86 7.35 5.83 0.62
C LEU A 86 7.56 6.02 2.13
N LEU A 87 8.76 5.77 2.65
CA LEU A 87 9.08 6.01 4.06
C LEU A 87 8.91 7.47 4.44
N ILE A 88 9.42 8.39 3.60
CA ILE A 88 9.25 9.84 3.80
C ILE A 88 7.76 10.21 3.82
N TYR A 89 7.00 9.67 2.86
CA TYR A 89 5.57 9.88 2.78
C TYR A 89 4.83 9.36 4.03
N PHE A 90 5.11 8.14 4.49
CA PHE A 90 4.45 7.56 5.67
C PHE A 90 4.79 8.34 6.94
N PHE A 91 6.03 8.81 7.07
CA PHE A 91 6.43 9.66 8.17
C PHE A 91 5.67 10.99 8.16
N ALA A 92 5.61 11.67 7.00
CA ALA A 92 4.86 12.91 6.84
C ALA A 92 3.36 12.72 7.10
N PHE A 93 2.77 11.65 6.56
CA PHE A 93 1.38 11.28 6.79
C PHE A 93 1.10 11.03 8.28
N GLY A 94 1.98 10.30 8.98
CA GLY A 94 1.89 10.05 10.41
C GLY A 94 1.86 11.35 11.21
N LEU A 95 2.75 12.29 10.91
CA LEU A 95 2.79 13.60 11.55
C LEU A 95 1.51 14.40 11.30
N VAL A 96 1.06 14.49 10.04
CA VAL A 96 -0.19 15.20 9.70
C VAL A 96 -1.38 14.57 10.41
N ARG A 97 -1.47 13.24 10.43
CA ARG A 97 -2.55 12.52 11.11
C ARG A 97 -2.55 12.77 12.62
N LEU A 98 -1.39 12.84 13.27
CA LEU A 98 -1.29 13.18 14.69
C LEU A 98 -1.77 14.61 14.97
N ILE A 99 -1.32 15.58 14.18
CA ILE A 99 -1.69 17.00 14.35
C ILE A 99 -3.19 17.19 14.13
N LEU A 100 -3.72 16.69 13.01
CA LEU A 100 -5.14 16.83 12.69
C LEU A 100 -6.02 16.04 13.67
N GLY A 101 -5.56 14.87 14.12
CA GLY A 101 -6.26 14.08 15.13
C GLY A 101 -6.40 14.81 16.46
N TYR A 102 -5.35 15.51 16.90
CA TYR A 102 -5.41 16.38 18.06
C TYR A 102 -6.43 17.51 17.87
N LEU A 103 -6.41 18.23 16.75
CA LEU A 103 -7.36 19.30 16.46
C LEU A 103 -8.81 18.82 16.45
N VAL A 104 -9.08 17.66 15.87
CA VAL A 104 -10.43 17.11 15.75
C VAL A 104 -10.96 16.58 17.08
N SER A 105 -10.07 16.12 17.97
CA SER A 105 -10.45 15.70 19.33
C SER A 105 -11.13 16.81 20.15
N LEU A 106 -10.88 18.08 19.80
CA LEU A 106 -11.51 19.24 20.45
C LEU A 106 -13.03 19.33 20.20
N PHE A 107 -13.54 18.75 19.10
CA PHE A 107 -14.96 18.80 18.74
C PHE A 107 -15.84 17.82 19.53
N LYS A 108 -15.26 16.96 20.38
CA LYS A 108 -15.94 15.98 21.27
C LYS A 108 -17.00 15.09 20.61
N SER A 109 -17.06 15.01 19.29
CA SER A 109 -17.98 14.15 18.55
C SER A 109 -17.23 12.98 17.91
N GLN A 110 -17.57 11.77 18.34
CA GLN A 110 -16.96 10.53 17.83
C GLN A 110 -17.26 10.32 16.35
N VAL A 111 -18.49 10.65 15.91
CA VAL A 111 -18.91 10.48 14.51
C VAL A 111 -18.13 11.43 13.59
N VAL A 112 -18.03 12.71 13.97
CA VAL A 112 -17.27 13.70 13.20
C VAL A 112 -15.79 13.30 13.12
N SER A 113 -15.24 12.82 14.23
CA SER A 113 -13.84 12.37 14.28
C SER A 113 -13.60 11.19 13.35
N ALA A 114 -14.47 10.17 13.36
CA ALA A 114 -14.34 9.00 12.49
C ALA A 114 -14.38 9.38 11.01
N VAL A 115 -15.40 10.14 10.59
CA VAL A 115 -15.54 10.60 9.20
C VAL A 115 -14.33 11.42 8.76
N PHE A 116 -13.83 12.30 9.63
CA PHE A 116 -12.66 13.11 9.32
C PHE A 116 -11.41 12.24 9.12
N TYR A 117 -11.15 11.25 9.99
CA TYR A 117 -10.01 10.35 9.83
C TYR A 117 -10.09 9.57 8.51
N ASP A 118 -11.27 9.08 8.14
CA ASP A 118 -11.46 8.34 6.90
C ASP A 118 -11.20 9.22 5.68
N LEU A 119 -11.68 10.47 5.70
CA LEU A 119 -11.40 11.45 4.64
C LEU A 119 -9.92 11.77 4.50
N VAL A 120 -9.21 11.98 5.62
CA VAL A 120 -7.75 12.21 5.62
C VAL A 120 -7.02 10.98 5.07
N ASN A 121 -7.36 9.78 5.53
CA ASN A 121 -6.76 8.54 5.06
C ASN A 121 -6.95 8.37 3.54
N LEU A 122 -8.17 8.58 3.06
CA LEU A 122 -8.53 8.48 1.66
C LEU A 122 -7.82 9.53 0.80
N PHE A 123 -7.77 10.78 1.28
CA PHE A 123 -7.05 11.88 0.62
C PHE A 123 -5.57 11.53 0.43
N PHE A 124 -4.90 11.14 1.52
CA PHE A 124 -3.48 10.80 1.47
C PHE A 124 -3.24 9.56 0.59
N LEU A 125 -4.08 8.52 0.70
CA LEU A 125 -3.99 7.32 -0.12
C LEU A 125 -4.00 7.67 -1.62
N PHE A 126 -4.90 8.55 -2.06
CA PHE A 126 -4.95 8.93 -3.47
C PHE A 126 -3.73 9.73 -3.93
N ILE A 127 -3.19 10.61 -3.09
CA ILE A 127 -1.91 11.29 -3.40
C ILE A 127 -0.83 10.25 -3.66
N LEU A 128 -0.76 9.22 -2.81
CA LEU A 128 0.23 8.17 -2.94
C LEU A 128 0.04 7.36 -4.22
N VAL A 129 -1.19 6.93 -4.53
CA VAL A 129 -1.46 6.12 -5.73
C VAL A 129 -1.15 6.92 -7.00
N ILE A 130 -1.51 8.20 -7.06
CA ILE A 130 -1.18 9.08 -8.18
C ILE A 130 0.34 9.23 -8.32
N PHE A 131 1.04 9.50 -7.21
CA PHE A 131 2.49 9.62 -7.23
C PHE A 131 3.17 8.35 -7.77
N VAL A 132 2.83 7.17 -7.23
CA VAL A 132 3.38 5.88 -7.68
C VAL A 132 3.06 5.63 -9.16
N PHE A 133 1.84 5.95 -9.59
CA PHE A 133 1.46 5.83 -10.99
C PHE A 133 2.33 6.71 -11.90
N LEU A 134 2.57 7.97 -11.54
CA LEU A 134 3.41 8.88 -12.30
C LEU A 134 4.87 8.42 -12.36
N VAL A 135 5.40 7.89 -11.25
CA VAL A 135 6.75 7.32 -11.24
C VAL A 135 6.85 6.17 -12.23
N TYR A 136 5.90 5.24 -12.24
CA TYR A 136 5.89 4.14 -13.21
C TYR A 136 5.72 4.62 -14.64
N TYR A 137 4.84 5.60 -14.87
CA TYR A 137 4.67 6.22 -16.18
C TYR A 137 6.00 6.78 -16.71
N PHE A 138 6.64 7.68 -15.97
CA PHE A 138 7.93 8.26 -16.38
C PHE A 138 9.07 7.24 -16.44
N PHE A 139 8.98 6.16 -15.67
CA PHE A 139 9.95 5.07 -15.75
C PHE A 139 9.85 4.28 -17.04
N THR A 140 8.64 4.07 -17.56
CA THR A 140 8.44 3.34 -18.82
C THR A 140 8.95 4.11 -20.05
N GLU A 141 9.02 5.45 -19.94
CA GLU A 141 9.59 6.32 -20.96
C GLU A 141 11.13 6.36 -20.89
N LYS A 142 11.71 6.59 -19.69
CA LYS A 142 13.15 6.89 -19.53
C LYS A 142 14.00 5.71 -19.07
N TYR A 143 13.42 4.73 -18.38
CA TYR A 143 14.10 3.63 -17.66
C TYR A 143 15.26 4.08 -16.75
N LYS A 144 15.15 5.27 -16.14
CA LYS A 144 16.12 5.83 -15.20
C LYS A 144 15.43 6.10 -13.87
N VAL A 145 15.72 5.27 -12.88
CA VAL A 145 15.00 5.22 -11.59
C VAL A 145 14.86 6.60 -10.93
N TRP A 146 15.98 7.26 -10.63
CA TRP A 146 15.98 8.55 -9.93
C TRP A 146 15.39 9.68 -10.78
N GLU A 147 15.65 9.66 -12.09
CA GLU A 147 15.11 10.68 -13.00
C GLU A 147 13.58 10.57 -13.10
N SER A 148 13.02 9.35 -13.07
CA SER A 148 11.58 9.12 -13.10
C SER A 148 10.89 9.55 -11.80
N ILE A 149 11.52 9.27 -10.64
CA ILE A 149 11.03 9.75 -9.32
C ILE A 149 11.06 11.29 -9.29
N GLY A 150 12.18 11.90 -9.68
CA GLY A 150 12.33 13.35 -9.75
C GLY A 150 11.36 14.00 -10.74
N SER A 151 11.14 13.38 -11.90
CA SER A 151 10.17 13.88 -12.90
C SER A 151 8.75 13.84 -12.36
N ALA A 152 8.36 12.79 -11.63
CA ALA A 152 7.04 12.71 -10.99
C ALA A 152 6.85 13.80 -9.94
N PHE A 153 7.84 14.00 -9.04
CA PHE A 153 7.80 15.09 -8.06
C PHE A 153 7.74 16.47 -8.71
N ASN A 154 8.57 16.71 -9.73
CA ASN A 154 8.61 17.98 -10.43
C ASN A 154 7.29 18.26 -11.15
N LEU A 155 6.69 17.25 -11.79
CA LEU A 155 5.37 17.39 -12.44
C LEU A 155 4.30 17.76 -11.41
N ILE A 156 4.23 17.05 -10.29
CA ILE A 156 3.25 17.35 -9.22
C ILE A 156 3.46 18.77 -8.69
N LYS A 157 4.70 19.18 -8.45
CA LYS A 157 5.04 20.51 -7.94
C LYS A 157 4.68 21.63 -8.92
N THR A 158 5.02 21.46 -10.20
CA THR A 158 4.84 22.49 -11.23
C THR A 158 3.39 22.61 -11.69
N LYS A 159 2.71 21.49 -11.89
CA LYS A 159 1.30 21.44 -12.31
C LYS A 159 0.33 21.20 -11.15
N TRP A 160 0.70 21.57 -9.91
CA TRP A 160 -0.15 21.31 -8.73
C TRP A 160 -1.54 21.92 -8.88
N LYS A 161 -1.62 23.14 -9.43
CA LYS A 161 -2.89 23.84 -9.64
C LYS A 161 -3.81 23.11 -10.62
N ASP A 162 -3.25 22.44 -11.63
CA ASP A 162 -4.02 21.66 -12.60
C ASP A 162 -4.39 20.29 -12.03
N ILE A 163 -3.51 19.70 -11.22
CA ILE A 163 -3.73 18.40 -10.57
C ILE A 163 -4.75 18.50 -9.43
N GLN A 164 -4.83 19.62 -8.72
CA GLN A 164 -5.74 19.82 -7.59
C GLN A 164 -7.22 19.58 -7.94
N PRO A 165 -7.83 20.19 -8.98
CA PRO A 165 -9.23 19.93 -9.32
C PRO A 165 -9.45 18.47 -9.73
N MET A 166 -8.49 17.85 -10.42
CA MET A 166 -8.55 16.43 -10.79
C MET A 166 -8.56 15.55 -9.54
N PHE A 167 -7.69 15.88 -8.58
CA PHE A 167 -7.59 15.20 -7.31
C PHE A 167 -8.90 15.33 -6.50
N LEU A 168 -9.47 16.53 -6.44
CA LEU A 168 -10.77 16.76 -5.78
C LEU A 168 -11.89 15.96 -6.46
N LEU A 169 -11.88 15.85 -7.78
CA LEU A 169 -12.85 15.05 -8.53
C LEU A 169 -12.68 13.55 -8.24
N ILE A 170 -11.44 13.05 -8.10
CA ILE A 170 -11.16 11.66 -7.69
C ILE A 170 -11.70 11.40 -6.29
N VAL A 171 -11.39 12.27 -5.31
CA VAL A 171 -11.88 12.16 -3.93
C VAL A 171 -13.41 12.23 -3.90
N GLY A 172 -14.01 13.20 -4.60
CA GLY A 172 -15.45 13.35 -4.70
C GLY A 172 -16.13 12.10 -5.28
N THR A 173 -15.57 11.54 -6.35
CA THR A 173 -16.08 10.30 -6.95
C THR A 173 -15.97 9.12 -5.98
N ALA A 174 -14.88 9.02 -5.22
CA ALA A 174 -14.73 7.97 -4.20
C ALA A 174 -15.76 8.10 -3.07
N VAL A 175 -16.07 9.33 -2.63
CA VAL A 175 -17.13 9.61 -1.65
C VAL A 175 -18.50 9.24 -2.22
N VAL A 176 -18.81 9.65 -3.45
CA VAL A 176 -20.07 9.29 -4.13
C VAL A 176 -20.21 7.76 -4.24
N LEU A 177 -19.15 7.07 -4.67
CA LEU A 177 -19.16 5.60 -4.73
C LEU A 177 -19.40 4.97 -3.35
N SER A 178 -18.79 5.51 -2.30
CA SER A 178 -19.00 5.03 -0.92
C SER A 178 -20.47 5.18 -0.50
N VAL A 179 -21.12 6.29 -0.86
CA VAL A 179 -22.55 6.52 -0.58
C VAL A 179 -23.43 5.58 -1.40
N VAL A 180 -23.12 5.36 -2.67
CA VAL A 180 -23.85 4.44 -3.56
C VAL A 180 -23.72 2.98 -3.11
N LEU A 181 -22.55 2.58 -2.59
CA LEU A 181 -22.29 1.23 -2.07
C LEU A 181 -22.89 0.98 -0.68
N TRP A 182 -23.18 2.03 0.08
CA TRP A 182 -23.75 1.92 1.42
C TRP A 182 -25.04 1.06 1.51
N PRO A 183 -26.07 1.24 0.65
CA PRO A 183 -27.25 0.37 0.68
C PRO A 183 -26.92 -1.08 0.33
N ILE A 184 -25.98 -1.33 -0.58
CA ILE A 184 -25.51 -2.68 -0.91
C ILE A 184 -24.86 -3.34 0.31
N GLY A 185 -24.08 -2.58 1.08
CA GLY A 185 -23.51 -3.02 2.35
C GLY A 185 -24.56 -3.46 3.37
N LYS A 186 -25.72 -2.81 3.39
CA LYS A 186 -26.85 -3.21 4.24
C LYS A 186 -27.56 -4.47 3.73
N LEU A 187 -27.77 -4.58 2.41
CA LEU A 187 -28.45 -5.71 1.79
C LEU A 187 -27.66 -7.03 1.96
N PHE A 188 -26.33 -6.97 1.89
CA PHE A 188 -25.45 -8.13 2.00
C PHE A 188 -24.72 -8.24 3.35
N ALA A 189 -25.27 -7.65 4.42
CA ALA A 189 -24.61 -7.58 5.73
C ALA A 189 -24.18 -8.95 6.30
N TYR A 190 -24.92 -10.02 5.99
CA TYR A 190 -24.63 -11.39 6.44
C TYR A 190 -23.74 -12.19 5.46
N GLN A 191 -23.45 -11.65 4.28
CA GLN A 191 -22.67 -12.32 3.23
C GLN A 191 -21.35 -11.56 3.00
N GLN A 192 -20.45 -11.63 3.98
CA GLN A 192 -19.17 -10.90 3.94
C GLN A 192 -18.35 -11.18 2.68
N GLY A 193 -18.36 -12.43 2.18
CA GLY A 193 -17.63 -12.80 0.96
C GLY A 193 -18.12 -12.04 -0.29
N VAL A 194 -19.43 -11.88 -0.45
CA VAL A 194 -20.03 -11.14 -1.57
C VAL A 194 -19.67 -9.66 -1.47
N LEU A 195 -19.76 -9.09 -0.27
CA LEU A 195 -19.42 -7.68 -0.04
C LEU A 195 -17.94 -7.38 -0.35
N ILE A 196 -17.03 -8.26 0.07
CA ILE A 196 -15.60 -8.16 -0.25
C ILE A 196 -15.39 -8.21 -1.77
N GLY A 197 -16.05 -9.15 -2.46
CA GLY A 197 -15.99 -9.27 -3.92
C GLY A 197 -16.43 -8.00 -4.64
N ILE A 198 -17.58 -7.44 -4.26
CA ILE A 198 -18.10 -6.18 -4.83
C ILE A 198 -17.12 -5.03 -4.59
N ASN A 199 -16.63 -4.88 -3.35
CA ASN A 199 -15.68 -3.82 -3.00
C ASN A 199 -14.37 -3.92 -3.80
N ILE A 200 -13.85 -5.14 -4.01
CA ILE A 200 -12.65 -5.36 -4.83
C ILE A 200 -12.92 -4.94 -6.28
N VAL A 201 -14.01 -5.40 -6.88
CA VAL A 201 -14.35 -5.09 -8.28
C VAL A 201 -14.51 -3.58 -8.48
N VAL A 202 -15.28 -2.93 -7.62
CA VAL A 202 -15.52 -1.48 -7.71
C VAL A 202 -14.23 -0.70 -7.47
N SER A 203 -13.40 -1.11 -6.51
CA SER A 203 -12.09 -0.47 -6.26
C SER A 203 -11.15 -0.62 -7.46
N LEU A 204 -11.12 -1.80 -8.11
CA LEU A 204 -10.30 -2.03 -9.31
C LEU A 204 -10.75 -1.17 -10.48
N LEU A 205 -12.06 -1.10 -10.74
CA LEU A 205 -12.63 -0.23 -11.77
C LEU A 205 -12.33 1.24 -11.48
N PHE A 206 -12.48 1.66 -10.23
CA PHE A 206 -12.19 3.02 -9.81
C PHE A 206 -10.70 3.38 -10.00
N ILE A 207 -9.78 2.51 -9.57
CA ILE A 207 -8.34 2.72 -9.77
C ILE A 207 -7.99 2.75 -11.27
N ALA A 208 -8.61 1.88 -12.09
CA ALA A 208 -8.39 1.85 -13.53
C ALA A 208 -8.86 3.17 -14.19
N TRP A 209 -10.07 3.61 -13.87
CA TRP A 209 -10.61 4.90 -14.32
C TRP A 209 -9.72 6.07 -13.89
N MET A 210 -9.29 6.09 -12.62
CA MET A 210 -8.42 7.14 -12.07
C MET A 210 -7.10 7.24 -12.86
N ARG A 211 -6.47 6.11 -13.20
CA ARG A 211 -5.24 6.08 -14.01
C ARG A 211 -5.45 6.67 -15.41
N ILE A 212 -6.55 6.30 -16.06
CA ILE A 212 -6.88 6.82 -17.40
C ILE A 212 -7.15 8.33 -17.33
N TYR A 213 -7.89 8.77 -16.32
CA TYR A 213 -8.21 10.17 -16.11
C TYR A 213 -6.95 11.00 -15.88
N VAL A 214 -6.09 10.59 -14.94
CA VAL A 214 -4.79 11.25 -14.67
C VAL A 214 -3.91 11.32 -15.93
N LEU A 215 -3.86 10.25 -16.71
CA LEU A 215 -3.05 10.22 -17.93
C LEU A 215 -3.56 11.19 -19.01
N ARG A 216 -4.88 11.27 -19.22
CA ARG A 216 -5.48 12.22 -20.18
C ARG A 216 -5.22 13.65 -19.77
N SER A 217 -5.40 13.91 -18.48
CA SER A 217 -5.23 15.22 -17.88
C SER A 217 -3.80 15.79 -17.90
N ILE A 218 -2.79 14.93 -17.94
CA ILE A 218 -1.38 15.36 -18.00
C ILE A 218 -0.93 15.62 -19.44
N LYS A 219 -1.53 14.91 -20.41
CA LYS A 219 -1.22 15.01 -21.84
C LYS A 219 -2.01 16.10 -22.57
N GLY A 220 -3.22 16.42 -22.11
CA GLY A 220 -4.01 17.57 -22.56
C GLY A 220 -3.50 18.86 -21.92
#